data_AF-A0A538AIR0-F1
#
_entry.id   AF-A0A538AIR0-F1
#
_cell.length_a   1.000
_cell.length_b   1.000
_cell.length_c   1.000
_cell.angle_alpha   90.00
_cell.angle_beta   90.00
_cell.angle_gamma   90.00
#
_symmetry.space_group_name_H-M   'P 1'
#
loop_
_entity.id
_entity.type
_entity.pdbx_description
1 polymer ?
#
loop_
_entity_poly.entity_id
_entity_poly.type
_entity_poly.pdbx_seq_one_letter_code
_entity_poly.pdbx_strand_id
1 'polypeptide(L)'
;MPRVFDAESRSSEQGRSLNERQRVPAEIRTVSFPVSVRGYDRRAVDAYVIRVNRLIAELEATRSPQAAVRHALEQVEEERAAILGQAQQAAEEITSAAQQEAEEMTARAKAEAADIVVNGSAEADRTRDQADEHVAQARTEAEEILAKSRADAAEELRRSQEEVAALREEAQAWMHELRIDTEAVWGERRELLDDLREVAVRLEKAASRSVPD
;
A
#
# COMPACT_ATOMS: atom_id res chain seq x y z
N MET A 1 89.46 -7.50 -32.51
CA MET A 1 88.76 -7.16 -31.25
C MET A 1 88.26 -8.45 -30.61
N PRO A 2 88.57 -8.69 -29.33
CA PRO A 2 88.43 -9.99 -28.68
C PRO A 2 86.99 -10.27 -28.23
N ARG A 3 86.64 -11.56 -28.17
CA ARG A 3 85.39 -12.09 -27.61
C ARG A 3 85.43 -11.99 -26.08
N VAL A 4 84.40 -11.41 -25.49
CA VAL A 4 84.10 -11.50 -24.05
C VAL A 4 83.30 -12.79 -23.85
N PHE A 5 83.89 -13.74 -23.13
CA PHE A 5 83.29 -15.03 -22.82
C PHE A 5 82.54 -14.93 -21.49
N ASP A 6 81.32 -15.49 -21.48
CA ASP A 6 80.47 -15.70 -20.30
C ASP A 6 81.25 -16.36 -19.15
N ALA A 7 81.28 -15.70 -18.00
CA ALA A 7 81.96 -16.12 -16.79
C ALA A 7 81.01 -16.46 -15.63
N GLU A 8 79.74 -16.83 -15.90
CA GLU A 8 78.76 -17.14 -14.84
C GLU A 8 78.26 -18.59 -14.80
N SER A 9 78.76 -19.49 -15.66
CA SER A 9 78.37 -20.90 -15.61
C SER A 9 79.30 -21.82 -14.80
N ARG A 10 80.36 -21.31 -14.15
CA ARG A 10 81.30 -22.15 -13.37
C ARG A 10 81.09 -22.16 -11.85
N SER A 11 80.26 -21.27 -11.32
CA SER A 11 80.10 -21.12 -9.87
C SER A 11 78.99 -22.03 -9.28
N SER A 12 78.02 -22.43 -10.10
CA SER A 12 76.88 -23.26 -9.69
C SER A 12 77.16 -24.77 -9.75
N GLU A 13 78.13 -25.23 -10.56
CA GLU A 13 78.62 -26.62 -10.53
C GLU A 13 79.59 -26.86 -9.36
N GLN A 14 80.37 -25.86 -8.97
CA GLN A 14 81.27 -25.97 -7.82
C GLN A 14 80.49 -26.04 -6.49
N GLY A 15 79.41 -25.27 -6.33
CA GLY A 15 78.53 -25.36 -5.16
C GLY A 15 77.76 -26.69 -5.04
N ARG A 16 77.30 -27.28 -6.16
CA ARG A 16 76.65 -28.61 -6.16
C ARG A 16 77.62 -29.74 -5.88
N SER A 17 78.80 -29.73 -6.49
CA SER A 17 79.82 -30.75 -6.27
C SER A 17 80.34 -30.75 -4.82
N LEU A 18 80.43 -29.60 -4.17
CA LEU A 18 80.83 -29.51 -2.75
C LEU A 18 79.73 -30.04 -1.81
N ASN A 19 78.44 -29.82 -2.13
CA ASN A 19 77.31 -30.31 -1.33
C ASN A 19 77.05 -31.82 -1.50
N GLU A 20 77.27 -32.38 -2.70
CA GLU A 20 77.29 -33.83 -2.90
C GLU A 20 78.51 -34.48 -2.23
N ARG A 21 79.63 -33.76 -2.20
CA ARG A 21 80.82 -34.09 -1.40
C ARG A 21 80.58 -33.97 0.11
N GLN A 22 79.57 -33.25 0.58
CA GLN A 22 79.20 -33.25 2.00
C GLN A 22 78.23 -34.40 2.35
N ARG A 23 77.44 -34.91 1.40
CA ARG A 23 76.36 -35.90 1.63
C ARG A 23 76.79 -37.35 1.75
N VAL A 24 77.90 -37.74 1.13
CA VAL A 24 78.44 -39.11 1.27
C VAL A 24 79.57 -39.08 2.32
N PRO A 25 79.52 -39.88 3.40
CA PRO A 25 80.55 -39.91 4.43
C PRO A 25 81.94 -40.23 3.85
N ALA A 26 82.98 -39.62 4.44
CA ALA A 26 84.38 -39.81 3.99
C ALA A 26 84.81 -41.29 3.99
N GLU A 27 84.22 -42.08 4.90
CA GLU A 27 84.39 -43.52 5.06
C GLU A 27 84.02 -44.36 3.82
N ILE A 28 83.32 -43.78 2.84
CA ILE A 28 83.00 -44.43 1.56
C ILE A 28 83.92 -43.93 0.43
N ARG A 29 84.46 -42.72 0.55
CA ARG A 29 85.25 -42.10 -0.51
C ARG A 29 86.73 -42.49 -0.48
N THR A 30 87.25 -42.80 0.70
CA THR A 30 88.66 -43.15 0.90
C THR A 30 88.79 -44.51 1.58
N VAL A 31 88.29 -45.56 0.91
CA VAL A 31 88.48 -46.95 1.35
C VAL A 31 89.58 -47.61 0.53
N SER A 32 90.56 -48.17 1.22
CA SER A 32 91.59 -49.02 0.62
C SER A 32 91.29 -50.47 1.00
N PHE A 33 91.20 -51.33 0.00
CA PHE A 33 90.94 -52.75 0.21
C PHE A 33 92.26 -53.52 0.29
N PRO A 34 92.44 -54.41 1.27
CA PRO A 34 93.60 -55.31 1.31
C PRO A 34 93.69 -56.17 0.05
N VAL A 35 94.88 -56.33 -0.52
CA VAL A 35 95.15 -57.19 -1.68
C VAL A 35 95.53 -58.60 -1.22
N SER A 36 94.77 -59.59 -1.67
CA SER A 36 95.06 -61.02 -1.59
C SER A 36 95.75 -61.50 -2.87
N VAL A 37 96.26 -62.74 -2.86
CA VAL A 37 97.13 -63.35 -3.90
C VAL A 37 96.61 -63.23 -5.34
N ARG A 38 95.31 -62.94 -5.56
CA ARG A 38 94.70 -62.73 -6.89
C ARG A 38 93.75 -61.52 -6.99
N GLY A 39 93.86 -60.52 -6.13
CA GLY A 39 93.03 -59.32 -6.16
C GLY A 39 92.57 -58.85 -4.78
N TYR A 40 91.62 -57.92 -4.71
CA TYR A 40 91.10 -57.40 -3.43
C TYR A 40 90.42 -58.50 -2.60
N ASP A 41 90.54 -58.42 -1.27
CA ASP A 41 89.85 -59.32 -0.35
C ASP A 41 88.33 -59.21 -0.51
N ARG A 42 87.73 -60.28 -1.03
CA ARG A 42 86.30 -60.38 -1.28
C ARG A 42 85.46 -60.14 -0.03
N ARG A 43 85.91 -60.58 1.15
CA ARG A 43 85.16 -60.36 2.40
C ARG A 43 85.16 -58.90 2.80
N ALA A 44 86.27 -58.19 2.58
CA ALA A 44 86.38 -56.77 2.84
C ALA A 44 85.52 -55.94 1.87
N VAL A 45 85.48 -56.34 0.59
CA VAL A 45 84.61 -55.73 -0.43
C VAL A 45 83.14 -56.00 -0.13
N ASP A 46 82.75 -57.24 0.20
CA ASP A 46 81.35 -57.57 0.53
C ASP A 46 80.86 -56.80 1.76
N ALA A 47 81.69 -56.68 2.81
CA ALA A 47 81.35 -55.88 4.00
C ALA A 47 81.20 -54.38 3.68
N TYR A 48 82.00 -53.87 2.73
CA TYR A 48 81.87 -52.50 2.25
C TYR A 48 80.59 -52.31 1.40
N VAL A 49 80.30 -53.23 0.48
CA VAL A 49 79.06 -53.19 -0.33
C VAL A 49 77.83 -53.25 0.57
N ILE A 50 77.82 -54.10 1.60
CA ILE A 50 76.72 -54.15 2.58
C ILE A 50 76.57 -52.82 3.32
N ARG A 51 77.68 -52.18 3.72
CA ARG A 51 77.64 -50.85 4.38
C ARG A 51 77.15 -49.75 3.44
N VAL A 52 77.62 -49.72 2.19
CA VAL A 52 77.19 -48.74 1.19
C VAL A 52 75.71 -48.93 0.88
N ASN A 53 75.24 -50.16 0.68
CA ASN A 53 73.83 -50.44 0.45
C ASN A 53 72.96 -50.06 1.66
N ARG A 54 73.45 -50.27 2.89
CA ARG A 54 72.76 -49.82 4.11
C ARG A 54 72.66 -48.29 4.16
N LEU A 55 73.72 -47.57 3.81
CA LEU A 55 73.72 -46.11 3.78
C LEU A 55 72.83 -45.56 2.65
N ILE A 56 72.80 -46.21 1.49
CA ILE A 56 71.88 -45.88 0.40
C ILE A 56 70.44 -46.05 0.88
N ALA A 57 70.12 -47.17 1.55
CA ALA A 57 68.78 -47.40 2.10
C ALA A 57 68.40 -46.36 3.18
N GLU A 58 69.33 -45.96 4.04
CA GLU A 58 69.12 -44.92 5.06
C GLU A 58 68.92 -43.52 4.43
N LEU A 59 69.64 -43.22 3.35
CA LEU A 59 69.49 -42.00 2.54
C LEU A 59 68.22 -41.99 1.69
N GLU A 60 67.74 -43.14 1.22
CA GLU A 60 66.44 -43.28 0.53
C GLU A 60 65.28 -43.16 1.52
N ALA A 61 65.41 -43.74 2.72
CA ALA A 61 64.45 -43.57 3.80
C ALA A 61 64.29 -42.10 4.22
N THR A 62 65.39 -41.34 4.24
CA THR A 62 65.39 -39.87 4.46
C THR A 62 65.14 -39.03 3.20
N ARG A 63 65.02 -39.62 2.00
CA ARG A 63 64.59 -38.95 0.75
C ARG A 63 63.08 -39.05 0.46
N SER A 64 62.34 -39.82 1.25
CA SER A 64 60.87 -39.79 1.34
C SER A 64 60.20 -38.45 1.78
N PRO A 65 60.89 -37.40 2.31
CA PRO A 65 60.25 -36.12 2.67
C PRO A 65 59.55 -35.40 1.51
N GLN A 66 60.04 -35.52 0.28
CA GLN A 66 59.41 -34.88 -0.89
C GLN A 66 58.09 -35.57 -1.29
N ALA A 67 57.97 -36.87 -1.03
CA ALA A 67 56.71 -37.59 -1.21
C ALA A 67 55.71 -37.23 -0.10
N ALA A 68 56.18 -37.11 1.16
CA ALA A 68 55.35 -36.68 2.28
C ALA A 68 54.82 -35.24 2.12
N VAL A 69 55.66 -34.30 1.63
CA VAL A 69 55.23 -32.92 1.35
C VAL A 69 54.22 -32.88 0.20
N ARG A 70 54.40 -33.68 -0.85
CA ARG A 70 53.44 -33.77 -1.96
C ARG A 70 52.08 -34.31 -1.50
N HIS A 71 52.10 -35.37 -0.70
CA HIS A 71 50.88 -35.94 -0.13
C HIS A 71 50.19 -34.97 0.84
N ALA A 72 50.94 -34.20 1.62
CA ALA A 72 50.37 -33.16 2.47
C ALA A 72 49.74 -32.02 1.65
N LEU A 73 50.35 -31.64 0.52
CA LEU A 73 49.78 -30.67 -0.42
C LEU A 73 48.50 -31.19 -1.09
N GLU A 74 48.50 -32.44 -1.56
CA GLU A 74 47.30 -33.08 -2.13
C GLU A 74 46.17 -33.13 -1.10
N GLN A 75 46.44 -33.47 0.16
CA GLN A 75 45.43 -33.43 1.22
C GLN A 75 44.89 -32.03 1.49
N VAL A 76 45.75 -31.01 1.49
CA VAL A 76 45.30 -29.62 1.67
C VAL A 76 44.49 -29.14 0.48
N GLU A 77 44.82 -29.58 -0.74
CA GLU A 77 44.03 -29.27 -1.94
C GLU A 77 42.65 -29.95 -1.91
N GLU A 78 42.59 -31.23 -1.50
CA GLU A 78 41.34 -31.95 -1.29
C GLU A 78 40.47 -31.31 -0.19
N GLU A 79 41.09 -30.95 0.95
CA GLU A 79 40.41 -30.26 2.05
C GLU A 79 39.88 -28.90 1.61
N ARG A 80 40.67 -28.12 0.84
CA ARG A 80 40.20 -26.86 0.25
C ARG A 80 39.06 -27.05 -0.72
N ALA A 81 39.12 -28.04 -1.60
CA ALA A 81 38.06 -28.33 -2.55
C ALA A 81 36.75 -28.71 -1.83
N ALA A 82 36.84 -29.50 -0.75
CA ALA A 82 35.70 -29.84 0.09
C ALA A 82 35.09 -28.60 0.76
N ILE A 83 35.91 -27.71 1.34
CA ILE A 83 35.44 -26.47 1.97
C ILE A 83 34.76 -25.56 0.94
N LEU A 84 35.34 -25.40 -0.26
CA LEU A 84 34.75 -24.58 -1.32
C LEU A 84 33.42 -25.17 -1.81
N GLY A 85 33.34 -26.49 -1.96
CA GLY A 85 32.09 -27.18 -2.31
C GLY A 85 31.01 -26.98 -1.25
N GLN A 86 31.35 -27.12 0.03
CA GLN A 86 30.44 -26.86 1.14
C GLN A 86 30.00 -25.41 1.21
N ALA A 87 30.93 -24.46 1.01
CA ALA A 87 30.60 -23.04 0.98
C ALA A 87 29.67 -22.68 -0.18
N GLN A 88 29.88 -23.27 -1.35
CA GLN A 88 29.01 -23.06 -2.50
C GLN A 88 27.61 -23.65 -2.27
N GLN A 89 27.53 -24.88 -1.75
CA GLN A 89 26.24 -25.48 -1.39
C GLN A 89 25.50 -24.63 -0.35
N ALA A 90 26.19 -24.18 0.70
CA ALA A 90 25.59 -23.31 1.71
C ALA A 90 25.12 -21.98 1.09
N ALA A 91 25.86 -21.40 0.15
CA ALA A 91 25.46 -20.18 -0.55
C ALA A 91 24.22 -20.39 -1.43
N GLU A 92 24.11 -21.53 -2.10
CA GLU A 92 22.93 -21.91 -2.90
C GLU A 92 21.70 -22.11 -2.00
N GLU A 93 21.86 -22.79 -0.87
CA GLU A 93 20.79 -22.98 0.13
C GLU A 93 20.31 -21.63 0.70
N ILE A 94 21.23 -20.74 1.07
CA ILE A 94 20.89 -19.38 1.55
C ILE A 94 20.15 -18.58 0.48
N THR A 95 20.60 -18.66 -0.78
CA THR A 95 19.97 -17.92 -1.88
C THR A 95 18.57 -18.45 -2.16
N SER A 96 18.39 -19.77 -2.17
CA SER A 96 17.08 -20.39 -2.35
C SER A 96 16.12 -20.04 -1.22
N ALA A 97 16.58 -20.08 0.03
CA ALA A 97 15.78 -19.71 1.20
C ALA A 97 15.38 -18.24 1.14
N ALA A 98 16.32 -17.34 0.85
CA ALA A 98 16.06 -15.90 0.74
C ALA A 98 15.07 -15.58 -0.39
N GLN A 99 15.16 -16.28 -1.52
CA GLN A 99 14.20 -16.12 -2.61
C GLN A 99 12.81 -16.60 -2.21
N GLN A 100 12.69 -17.76 -1.57
CA GLN A 100 11.41 -18.28 -1.09
C GLN A 100 10.77 -17.32 -0.07
N GLU A 101 11.54 -16.84 0.91
CA GLU A 101 11.05 -15.87 1.90
C GLU A 101 10.60 -14.56 1.25
N ALA A 102 11.33 -14.07 0.25
CA ALA A 102 10.95 -12.86 -0.50
C ALA A 102 9.65 -13.05 -1.29
N GLU A 103 9.47 -14.22 -1.91
CA GLU A 103 8.24 -14.59 -2.63
C GLU A 103 7.06 -14.69 -1.66
N GLU A 104 7.23 -15.34 -0.50
CA GLU A 104 6.21 -15.45 0.54
C GLU A 104 5.82 -14.09 1.11
N MET A 105 6.79 -13.23 1.43
CA MET A 105 6.52 -11.86 1.87
C MET A 105 5.77 -11.05 0.82
N THR A 106 6.15 -11.18 -0.45
CA THR A 106 5.47 -10.49 -1.55
C THR A 106 4.05 -11.01 -1.74
N ALA A 107 3.83 -12.32 -1.65
CA ALA A 107 2.51 -12.92 -1.75
C ALA A 107 1.60 -12.44 -0.61
N ARG A 108 2.12 -12.42 0.63
CA ARG A 108 1.41 -11.91 1.79
C ARG A 108 1.05 -10.43 1.65
N ALA A 109 2.01 -9.59 1.26
CA ALA A 109 1.76 -8.17 1.05
C ALA A 109 0.70 -7.91 -0.04
N LYS A 110 0.70 -8.71 -1.11
CA LYS A 110 -0.33 -8.65 -2.16
C LYS A 110 -1.70 -9.06 -1.65
N ALA A 111 -1.78 -10.11 -0.83
CA ALA A 111 -3.03 -10.55 -0.22
C ALA A 111 -3.60 -9.48 0.73
N GLU A 112 -2.76 -8.94 1.62
CA GLU A 112 -3.15 -7.88 2.55
C GLU A 112 -3.60 -6.61 1.80
N ALA A 113 -2.90 -6.23 0.71
CA ALA A 113 -3.31 -5.10 -0.12
C ALA A 113 -4.66 -5.35 -0.82
N ALA A 114 -4.90 -6.56 -1.32
CA ALA A 114 -6.19 -6.93 -1.91
C ALA A 114 -7.32 -6.86 -0.88
N ASP A 115 -7.09 -7.38 0.34
CA ASP A 115 -8.04 -7.33 1.44
C ASP A 115 -8.37 -5.90 1.84
N ILE A 116 -7.37 -5.01 1.93
CA ILE A 116 -7.57 -3.58 2.23
C ILE A 116 -8.45 -2.93 1.16
N VAL A 117 -8.19 -3.19 -0.13
CA VAL A 117 -8.99 -2.64 -1.22
C VAL A 117 -10.42 -3.15 -1.17
N VAL A 118 -10.63 -4.46 -1.01
CA VAL A 118 -11.98 -5.06 -0.94
C VAL A 118 -12.77 -4.52 0.25
N ASN A 119 -12.14 -4.46 1.43
CA ASN A 119 -12.79 -3.92 2.63
C ASN A 119 -13.11 -2.43 2.49
N GLY A 120 -12.18 -1.64 1.94
CA GLY A 120 -12.39 -0.22 1.68
C GLY A 120 -13.51 0.03 0.67
N SER A 121 -13.58 -0.75 -0.41
CA SER A 121 -14.69 -0.68 -1.36
C SER A 121 -16.03 -1.04 -0.71
N ALA A 122 -16.07 -2.12 0.08
CA ALA A 122 -17.29 -2.53 0.76
C ALA A 122 -17.75 -1.48 1.81
N GLU A 123 -16.83 -0.80 2.48
CA GLU A 123 -17.17 0.30 3.40
C GLU A 123 -17.67 1.54 2.66
N ALA A 124 -17.05 1.88 1.52
CA ALA A 124 -17.51 2.97 0.66
C ALA A 124 -18.92 2.72 0.12
N ASP A 125 -19.21 1.49 -0.32
CA ASP A 125 -20.55 1.10 -0.80
C ASP A 125 -21.59 1.21 0.32
N ARG A 126 -21.29 0.70 1.53
CA ARG A 126 -22.19 0.86 2.69
C ARG A 126 -22.46 2.32 3.04
N THR A 127 -21.42 3.14 3.03
CA THR A 127 -21.55 4.59 3.31
C THR A 127 -22.42 5.26 2.26
N ARG A 128 -22.26 4.88 0.99
CA ARG A 128 -23.09 5.38 -0.11
C ARG A 128 -24.55 4.97 0.06
N ASP A 129 -24.82 3.70 0.36
CA ASP A 129 -26.19 3.21 0.57
C ASP A 129 -26.88 3.95 1.72
N GLN A 130 -26.17 4.19 2.83
CA GLN A 130 -26.68 4.98 3.95
C GLN A 130 -26.97 6.43 3.56
N ALA A 131 -26.08 7.05 2.78
CA ALA A 131 -26.29 8.42 2.29
C ALA A 131 -27.51 8.51 1.36
N ASP A 132 -27.66 7.55 0.44
CA ASP A 132 -28.80 7.47 -0.47
C ASP A 132 -30.12 7.25 0.29
N GLU A 133 -30.11 6.42 1.34
CA GLU A 133 -31.25 6.24 2.25
C GLU A 133 -31.62 7.55 2.97
N HIS A 134 -30.64 8.26 3.53
CA HIS A 134 -30.90 9.54 4.21
C HIS A 134 -31.47 10.60 3.26
N VAL A 135 -30.98 10.66 2.01
CA VAL A 135 -31.52 11.57 0.99
C VAL A 135 -32.97 11.20 0.64
N ALA A 136 -33.27 9.91 0.50
CA ALA A 136 -34.62 9.44 0.22
C ALA A 136 -35.60 9.75 1.38
N GLN A 137 -35.16 9.55 2.63
CA GLN A 137 -35.92 9.89 3.83
C GLN A 137 -36.19 11.40 3.90
N ALA A 138 -35.15 12.23 3.79
CA ALA A 138 -35.28 13.69 3.83
C ALA A 138 -36.19 14.23 2.72
N ARG A 139 -36.13 13.62 1.52
CA ARG A 139 -37.05 13.97 0.43
C ARG A 139 -38.50 13.63 0.76
N THR A 140 -38.75 12.46 1.32
CA THR A 140 -40.11 12.04 1.72
C THR A 140 -40.67 12.98 2.77
N GLU A 141 -39.89 13.29 3.81
CA GLU A 141 -40.29 14.24 4.86
C GLU A 141 -40.57 15.64 4.30
N ALA A 142 -39.73 16.13 3.38
CA ALA A 142 -39.94 17.42 2.73
C ALA A 142 -41.24 17.42 1.90
N GLU A 143 -41.51 16.35 1.15
CA GLU A 143 -42.74 16.19 0.36
C GLU A 143 -43.98 16.17 1.27
N GLU A 144 -43.92 15.48 2.42
CA GLU A 144 -44.99 15.47 3.43
C GLU A 144 -45.25 16.85 4.03
N ILE A 145 -44.19 17.57 4.42
CA ILE A 145 -44.30 18.93 4.96
C ILE A 145 -44.94 19.86 3.93
N LEU A 146 -44.51 19.79 2.66
CA LEU A 146 -45.08 20.59 1.58
C LEU A 146 -46.55 20.25 1.33
N ALA A 147 -46.90 18.96 1.33
CA ALA A 147 -48.28 18.53 1.15
C ALA A 147 -49.18 19.05 2.28
N LYS A 148 -48.73 18.92 3.53
CA LYS A 148 -49.46 19.43 4.70
C LYS A 148 -49.61 20.95 4.65
N SER A 149 -48.52 21.67 4.40
CA SER A 149 -48.57 23.14 4.33
C SER A 149 -49.52 23.64 3.23
N ARG A 150 -49.57 22.96 2.07
CA ARG A 150 -50.51 23.29 1.00
C ARG A 150 -51.95 23.00 1.40
N ALA A 151 -52.22 21.89 2.08
CA ALA A 151 -53.56 21.56 2.57
C ALA A 151 -54.05 22.59 3.59
N ASP A 152 -53.20 22.95 4.56
CA ASP A 152 -53.52 23.95 5.59
C ASP A 152 -53.80 25.33 4.95
N ALA A 153 -52.96 25.76 4.01
CA ALA A 153 -53.16 27.02 3.29
C ALA A 153 -54.44 27.04 2.44
N ALA A 154 -54.79 25.92 1.80
CA ALA A 154 -56.00 25.81 1.00
C ALA A 154 -57.26 25.88 1.88
N GLU A 155 -57.23 25.24 3.05
CA GLU A 155 -58.33 25.27 4.02
C GLU A 155 -58.52 26.68 4.59
N GLU A 156 -57.44 27.38 4.95
CA GLU A 156 -57.51 28.75 5.45
C GLU A 156 -58.06 29.72 4.39
N LEU A 157 -57.62 29.57 3.13
CA LEU A 157 -58.14 30.36 2.03
C LEU A 157 -59.63 30.11 1.83
N ARG A 158 -60.08 28.85 1.89
CA ARG A 158 -61.50 28.49 1.76
C ARG A 158 -62.34 29.14 2.85
N ARG A 159 -61.89 29.07 4.10
CA ARG A 159 -62.58 29.72 5.24
C ARG A 159 -62.68 31.22 5.07
N SER A 160 -61.57 31.88 4.73
CA SER A 160 -61.57 33.32 4.49
C SER A 160 -62.50 33.72 3.35
N GLN A 161 -62.57 32.93 2.27
CA GLN A 161 -63.50 33.18 1.17
C GLN A 161 -64.96 33.02 1.60
N GLU A 162 -65.28 32.01 2.40
CA GLU A 162 -66.62 31.79 2.96
C GLU A 162 -67.04 32.93 3.88
N GLU A 163 -66.16 33.40 4.77
CA GLU A 163 -66.41 34.54 5.65
C GLU A 163 -66.65 35.83 4.87
N VAL A 164 -65.82 36.10 3.85
CA VAL A 164 -65.98 37.28 2.99
C VAL A 164 -67.27 37.20 2.19
N ALA A 165 -67.67 36.01 1.73
CA ALA A 165 -68.94 35.82 1.02
C ALA A 165 -70.13 36.09 1.95
N ALA A 166 -70.13 35.51 3.16
CA ALA A 166 -71.17 35.73 4.16
C ALA A 166 -71.31 37.22 4.52
N LEU A 167 -70.21 37.91 4.82
CA LEU A 167 -70.23 39.35 5.13
C LEU A 167 -70.75 40.19 3.97
N ARG A 168 -70.48 39.81 2.73
CA ARG A 168 -71.02 40.50 1.55
C ARG A 168 -72.52 40.28 1.40
N GLU A 169 -73.00 39.07 1.61
CA GLU A 169 -74.44 38.77 1.56
C GLU A 169 -75.20 39.54 2.66
N GLU A 170 -74.67 39.55 3.89
CA GLU A 170 -75.23 40.33 5.00
C GLU A 170 -75.27 41.83 4.68
N ALA A 171 -74.17 42.40 4.18
CA ALA A 171 -74.12 43.81 3.80
C ALA A 171 -75.09 44.16 2.67
N GLN A 172 -75.25 43.26 1.69
CA GLN A 172 -76.21 43.43 0.58
C GLN A 172 -77.66 43.39 1.08
N ALA A 173 -77.98 42.45 1.99
CA ALA A 173 -79.29 42.35 2.60
C ALA A 173 -79.64 43.62 3.40
N TRP A 174 -78.72 44.08 4.24
CA TRP A 174 -78.89 45.31 5.01
C TRP A 174 -79.05 46.56 4.11
N MET A 175 -78.26 46.67 3.03
CA MET A 175 -78.41 47.75 2.06
C MET A 175 -79.74 47.70 1.31
N HIS A 176 -80.27 46.49 1.08
CA HIS A 176 -81.58 46.33 0.46
C HIS A 176 -82.70 46.78 1.39
N GLU A 177 -82.65 46.36 2.66
CA GLU A 177 -83.57 46.80 3.72
C GLU A 177 -83.53 48.31 3.91
N LEU A 178 -82.34 48.90 4.07
CA LEU A 178 -82.17 50.34 4.21
C LEU A 178 -82.75 51.12 3.04
N ARG A 179 -82.66 50.58 1.81
CA ARG A 179 -83.27 51.20 0.62
C ARG A 179 -84.79 51.15 0.69
N ILE A 180 -85.37 50.03 1.12
CA ILE A 180 -86.83 49.91 1.31
C ILE A 180 -87.31 50.91 2.35
N ASP A 181 -86.65 50.97 3.50
CA ASP A 181 -86.98 51.90 4.58
C ASP A 181 -86.87 53.36 4.11
N THR A 182 -85.82 53.68 3.36
CA THR A 182 -85.63 55.01 2.79
C THR A 182 -86.77 55.37 1.84
N GLU A 183 -87.15 54.47 0.93
CA GLU A 183 -88.29 54.68 0.03
C GLU A 183 -89.62 54.80 0.76
N ALA A 184 -89.82 54.04 1.85
CA ALA A 184 -91.01 54.13 2.70
C ALA A 184 -91.11 55.51 3.36
N VAL A 185 -90.02 56.00 3.99
CA VAL A 185 -89.97 57.34 4.61
C VAL A 185 -90.19 58.45 3.57
N TRP A 186 -89.62 58.32 2.36
CA TRP A 186 -89.91 59.28 1.28
C TRP A 186 -91.35 59.22 0.80
N GLY A 187 -91.97 58.04 0.81
CA GLY A 187 -93.40 57.84 0.56
C GLY A 187 -94.26 58.56 1.58
N GLU A 188 -94.05 58.27 2.86
CA GLU A 188 -94.76 58.92 3.99
C GLU A 188 -94.61 60.44 3.93
N ARG A 189 -93.39 60.94 3.66
CA ARG A 189 -93.15 62.39 3.52
C ARG A 189 -93.96 62.99 2.37
N ARG A 190 -94.10 62.31 1.23
CA ARG A 190 -94.92 62.82 0.11
C ARG A 190 -96.39 62.87 0.49
N GLU A 191 -96.91 61.83 1.12
CA GLU A 191 -98.29 61.77 1.60
C GLU A 191 -98.58 62.89 2.60
N LEU A 192 -97.72 63.08 3.62
CA LEU A 192 -97.84 64.18 4.58
C LEU A 192 -97.82 65.57 3.93
N LEU A 193 -96.99 65.76 2.88
CA LEU A 193 -96.95 67.02 2.15
C LEU A 193 -98.20 67.25 1.29
N ASP A 194 -98.78 66.20 0.73
CA ASP A 194 -100.04 66.28 -0.02
C ASP A 194 -101.24 66.52 0.92
N ASP A 195 -101.28 65.86 2.08
CA ASP A 195 -102.24 66.13 3.15
C ASP A 195 -102.16 67.59 3.62
N LEU A 196 -100.94 68.11 3.83
CA LEU A 196 -100.72 69.51 4.22
C LEU A 196 -101.24 70.48 3.15
N ARG A 197 -101.01 70.18 1.86
CA ARG A 197 -101.54 70.98 0.75
C ARG A 197 -103.06 70.94 0.71
N GLU A 198 -103.67 69.77 0.94
CA GLU A 198 -105.13 69.65 0.99
C GLU A 198 -105.71 70.47 2.14
N VAL A 199 -105.12 70.38 3.33
CA VAL A 199 -105.51 71.20 4.49
C VAL A 199 -105.37 72.69 4.17
N ALA A 200 -104.27 73.11 3.52
CA ALA A 200 -104.08 74.51 3.12
C ALA A 200 -105.18 74.99 2.14
N VAL A 201 -105.55 74.20 1.14
CA VAL A 201 -106.64 74.51 0.20
C VAL A 201 -108.00 74.57 0.93
N ARG A 202 -108.26 73.66 1.88
CA ARG A 202 -109.48 73.69 2.70
C ARG A 202 -109.55 74.96 3.57
N LEU A 203 -108.43 75.36 4.16
CA LEU A 203 -108.32 76.61 4.93
C LEU A 203 -108.52 77.85 4.04
N GLU A 204 -107.93 77.89 2.85
CA GLU A 204 -108.15 78.96 1.86
C GLU A 204 -109.62 79.08 1.48
N LYS A 205 -110.27 77.96 1.13
CA LYS A 205 -111.71 77.93 0.78
C LYS A 205 -112.60 78.37 1.95
N ALA A 206 -112.26 78.02 3.18
CA ALA A 206 -112.98 78.48 4.37
C ALA A 206 -112.83 79.99 4.55
N ALA A 207 -111.61 80.53 4.40
CA ALA A 207 -111.33 81.95 4.48
C ALA A 207 -112.07 82.75 3.39
N SER A 208 -112.06 82.30 2.13
CA SER A 208 -112.77 82.96 1.03
C SER A 208 -114.30 82.95 1.18
N ARG A 209 -114.88 81.98 1.92
CA ARG A 209 -116.32 81.95 2.24
C ARG A 209 -116.70 82.89 3.38
N SER A 210 -115.74 83.33 4.18
CA SER A 210 -115.94 84.23 5.32
C SER A 210 -115.70 85.71 5.02
N VAL A 211 -115.37 86.06 3.77
CA VAL A 211 -115.30 87.46 3.30
C VAL A 211 -116.61 87.79 2.56
N PRO A 212 -117.53 88.57 3.13
CA PRO A 212 -118.61 89.22 2.39
C PRO A 212 -118.08 90.46 1.67
N ASP A 213 -118.68 90.80 0.52
CA ASP A 213 -118.65 92.14 -0.09
C ASP A 213 -119.13 93.21 0.91
#